data_AF-A0A0H5CBI6-F1
#
_entry.id   AF-A0A0H5CBI6-F1
#
_cell.length_a   1.000
_cell.length_b   1.000
_cell.length_c   1.000
_cell.angle_alpha   90.00
_cell.angle_beta   90.00
_cell.angle_gamma   90.00
#
_symmetry.space_group_name_H-M   'P 1'
#
loop_
_entity.id
_entity.type
_entity.pdbx_description
1 polymer ?
#
loop_
_entity_poly.entity_id
_entity_poly.type
_entity_poly.pdbx_seq_one_letter_code
_entity_poly.pdbx_strand_id
1 'polypeptide(L)'
;MKFGKTFEKELEEDEIPEEWIEKSIHYKPLKKSINRVVDEMERIGLSKHVAADPEHCHLYYEFERHGDSLEARLKFEGNSDDETESIRSERLKLASDHEFFDDLYHQYTELEQFNQSHEEQLLTKIQLLSSMIKQLTDGNNKHKSDMYLWREIFNQYVDFKLDLKTHFNRKTFNQFVQHITELKLIKSFKHTKQNEKFFNKFCDLNLELIQFLKFEKLNAIAVKKIIKKFDKHTMLQSGKNLTKMVTFHESKLSTQSMEQIICTDIVRVIPQLDDYLCPICFAIAYKPVRLSCDHFFCLRCMIKLQRRGEKKCPMCRDTVVMDATEQNIDYQLMELMKHQFPDEVKSKKKLNDREVTEESLQALYGGGQCTIV
;
A
#
# COMPACT_ATOMS: atom_id res chain seq x y z
N MET A 1 3.84 23.73 23.24
CA MET A 1 2.56 24.40 23.58
C MET A 1 1.52 24.42 22.45
N LYS A 2 1.84 24.14 21.17
CA LYS A 2 0.91 24.34 20.03
C LYS A 2 0.17 23.10 19.49
N PHE A 3 0.49 21.88 19.96
CA PHE A 3 0.01 20.64 19.32
C PHE A 3 -1.52 20.56 19.10
N GLY A 4 -2.36 20.97 20.05
CA GLY A 4 -3.82 20.90 19.85
C GLY A 4 -4.34 21.76 18.69
N LYS A 5 -3.74 22.95 18.45
CA LYS A 5 -4.07 23.77 17.27
C LYS A 5 -3.43 23.21 16.00
N THR A 6 -2.25 22.60 16.14
CA THR A 6 -1.56 21.94 15.03
C THR A 6 -2.32 20.71 14.55
N PHE A 7 -2.87 19.90 15.46
CA PHE A 7 -3.63 18.69 15.15
C PHE A 7 -4.89 19.00 14.33
N GLU A 8 -5.73 19.92 14.79
CA GLU A 8 -6.94 20.33 14.04
C GLU A 8 -6.57 20.95 12.69
N LYS A 9 -5.54 21.81 12.65
CA LYS A 9 -5.04 22.41 11.41
C LYS A 9 -4.49 21.35 10.44
N GLU A 10 -3.82 20.32 10.94
CA GLU A 10 -3.31 19.21 10.12
C GLU A 10 -4.46 18.38 9.55
N LEU A 11 -5.53 18.14 10.32
CA LEU A 11 -6.75 17.48 9.82
C LEU A 11 -7.43 18.31 8.70
N GLU A 12 -7.48 19.63 8.85
CA GLU A 12 -8.01 20.55 7.84
C GLU A 12 -7.11 20.63 6.59
N GLU A 13 -5.79 20.76 6.76
CA GLU A 13 -4.81 20.87 5.67
C GLU A 13 -4.73 19.61 4.81
N ASP A 14 -4.98 18.44 5.42
CA ASP A 14 -5.04 17.17 4.72
C ASP A 14 -6.41 16.88 4.08
N GLU A 15 -7.35 17.84 4.21
CA GLU A 15 -8.75 17.76 3.76
C GLU A 15 -9.42 16.47 4.22
N ILE A 16 -9.26 16.12 5.49
CA ILE A 16 -9.97 15.00 6.08
C ILE A 16 -11.48 15.32 6.08
N PRO A 17 -12.36 14.38 5.67
CA PRO A 17 -13.80 14.60 5.70
C PRO A 17 -14.32 15.00 7.09
N GLU A 18 -15.28 15.94 7.14
CA GLU A 18 -15.86 16.43 8.41
C GLU A 18 -16.42 15.28 9.26
N GLU A 19 -17.09 14.31 8.63
CA GLU A 19 -17.62 13.11 9.27
C GLU A 19 -16.55 12.28 10.00
N TRP A 20 -15.30 12.29 9.51
CA TRP A 20 -14.18 11.58 10.15
C TRP A 20 -13.58 12.42 11.27
N ILE A 21 -13.52 13.75 11.11
CA ILE A 21 -13.06 14.67 12.15
C ILE A 21 -13.94 14.55 13.39
N GLU A 22 -15.25 14.35 13.24
CA GLU A 22 -16.16 14.08 14.35
C GLU A 22 -15.81 12.80 15.12
N LYS A 23 -15.22 11.80 14.45
CA LYS A 23 -14.74 10.54 15.07
C LYS A 23 -13.30 10.61 15.58
N SER A 24 -12.63 11.76 15.45
CA SER A 24 -11.26 11.96 15.91
C SER A 24 -11.16 12.19 17.42
N ILE A 25 -9.96 12.01 17.96
CA ILE A 25 -9.68 12.34 19.36
C ILE A 25 -9.85 13.85 19.59
N HIS A 26 -10.75 14.20 20.51
CA HIS A 26 -10.99 15.57 20.92
C HIS A 26 -9.94 16.04 21.93
N TYR A 27 -8.75 16.38 21.40
CA TYR A 27 -7.57 16.71 22.20
C TYR A 27 -7.75 17.92 23.13
N LYS A 28 -8.53 18.93 22.72
CA LYS A 28 -8.74 20.16 23.51
C LYS A 28 -9.59 19.92 24.78
N PRO A 29 -10.77 19.28 24.72
CA PRO A 29 -11.52 18.85 25.91
C PRO A 29 -10.69 18.01 26.87
N LEU A 30 -10.02 16.96 26.39
CA LEU A 30 -9.17 16.10 27.21
C LEU A 30 -8.07 16.90 27.93
N LYS A 31 -7.43 17.83 27.21
CA LYS A 31 -6.42 18.73 27.81
C LYS A 31 -7.00 19.59 28.93
N LYS A 32 -8.24 20.08 28.80
CA LYS A 32 -8.91 20.84 29.87
C LYS A 32 -9.20 19.94 31.07
N SER A 33 -9.62 18.69 30.82
CA SER A 33 -9.89 17.73 31.89
C SER A 33 -8.65 17.46 32.75
N ILE A 34 -7.46 17.37 32.15
CA ILE A 34 -6.18 17.23 32.89
C ILE A 34 -5.98 18.35 33.93
N ASN A 35 -6.39 19.59 33.63
CA ASN A 35 -6.25 20.68 34.61
C ASN A 35 -7.15 20.44 35.84
N ARG A 36 -8.37 19.92 35.62
CA ARG A 36 -9.30 19.59 36.71
C ARG A 36 -8.72 18.51 37.63
N VAL A 37 -8.03 17.52 37.05
CA VAL A 37 -7.30 16.50 37.82
C VAL A 37 -6.23 17.14 38.70
N VAL A 38 -5.41 18.03 38.15
CA VAL A 38 -4.38 18.73 38.95
C VAL A 38 -5.01 19.57 40.07
N ASP A 39 -6.09 20.30 39.78
CA ASP A 39 -6.79 21.11 40.78
C ASP A 39 -7.44 20.25 41.90
N GLU A 40 -7.88 19.04 41.57
CA GLU A 40 -8.40 18.07 42.54
C GLU A 40 -7.28 17.46 43.39
N MET A 41 -6.17 17.06 42.75
CA MET A 41 -4.96 16.57 43.41
C MET A 41 -4.44 17.58 44.45
N GLU A 42 -4.36 18.87 44.09
CA GLU A 42 -3.93 19.92 45.02
C GLU A 42 -4.90 20.07 46.21
N ARG A 43 -6.22 19.95 45.97
CA ARG A 43 -7.24 20.03 47.03
C ARG A 43 -7.16 18.89 48.05
N ILE A 44 -6.76 17.70 47.62
CA ILE A 44 -6.57 16.54 48.50
C ILE A 44 -5.15 16.44 49.08
N GLY A 45 -4.27 17.42 48.79
CA GLY A 45 -2.89 17.46 49.28
C GLY A 45 -1.90 16.59 48.50
N LEU A 46 -2.31 15.99 47.38
CA LEU A 46 -1.44 15.21 46.50
C LEU A 46 -0.73 16.13 45.49
N SER A 47 0.15 17.00 45.99
CA SER A 47 0.93 17.88 45.10
C SER A 47 1.90 17.08 44.21
N LYS A 48 2.34 17.68 43.09
CA LYS A 48 3.29 17.03 42.17
C LYS A 48 4.60 16.61 42.82
N HIS A 49 5.06 17.36 43.83
CA HIS A 49 6.28 17.02 44.57
C HIS A 49 6.08 15.76 45.40
N VAL A 50 4.91 15.60 46.00
CA VAL A 50 4.54 14.41 46.78
C VAL A 50 4.36 13.20 45.85
N ALA A 51 3.66 13.37 44.73
CA ALA A 51 3.44 12.30 43.75
C ALA A 51 4.73 11.85 43.04
N ALA A 52 5.77 12.69 43.00
CA ALA A 52 7.04 12.38 42.38
C ALA A 52 8.08 11.80 43.35
N ASP A 53 7.82 11.79 44.66
CA ASP A 53 8.75 11.32 45.69
C ASP A 53 8.76 9.78 45.77
N PRO A 54 9.82 9.11 45.26
CA PRO A 54 9.88 7.66 45.24
C PRO A 54 10.09 7.05 46.63
N GLU A 55 10.53 7.81 47.64
CA GLU A 55 10.78 7.26 48.98
C GLU A 55 9.51 7.18 49.82
N HIS A 56 8.49 7.96 49.48
CA HIS A 56 7.28 8.14 50.29
C HIS A 56 5.97 7.84 49.54
N CYS A 57 5.99 7.79 48.20
CA CYS A 57 4.78 7.73 47.40
C CYS A 57 4.99 6.95 46.08
N HIS A 58 4.89 5.63 46.13
CA HIS A 58 4.81 4.82 44.92
C HIS A 58 3.36 4.68 44.50
N LEU A 59 2.91 5.52 43.57
CA LEU A 59 1.56 5.47 43.02
C LEU A 59 1.54 4.84 41.63
N TYR A 60 0.54 4.01 41.37
CA TYR A 60 0.30 3.45 40.05
C TYR A 60 -1.20 3.32 39.77
N TYR A 61 -1.54 3.37 38.49
CA TYR A 61 -2.91 3.15 38.03
C TYR A 61 -3.17 1.69 37.68
N GLU A 62 -4.26 1.14 38.19
CA GLU A 62 -4.91 -0.03 37.63
C GLU A 62 -6.12 0.38 36.81
N PHE A 63 -6.35 -0.35 35.71
CA PHE A 63 -7.45 -0.09 34.80
C PHE A 63 -8.28 -1.37 34.64
N GLU A 64 -9.57 -1.27 34.89
CA GLU A 64 -10.55 -2.34 34.70
C GLU A 64 -11.56 -1.92 33.63
N ARG A 65 -11.84 -2.81 32.68
CA ARG A 65 -12.80 -2.57 31.60
C ARG A 65 -14.18 -3.00 32.04
N HIS A 66 -15.17 -2.12 31.88
CA HIS A 66 -16.57 -2.41 32.13
C HIS A 66 -17.40 -2.03 30.89
N GLY A 67 -17.39 -2.92 29.88
CA GLY A 67 -17.99 -2.63 28.59
C GLY A 67 -17.27 -1.46 27.91
N ASP A 68 -18.00 -0.37 27.68
CA ASP A 68 -17.50 0.86 27.04
C ASP A 68 -16.86 1.86 28.02
N SER A 69 -16.87 1.56 29.32
CA SER A 69 -16.29 2.39 30.37
C SER A 69 -14.95 1.85 30.86
N LEU A 70 -14.07 2.77 31.27
CA LEU A 70 -12.78 2.44 31.87
C LEU A 70 -12.72 2.94 33.31
N GLU A 71 -12.72 1.99 34.25
CA GLU A 71 -12.51 2.32 35.65
C GLU A 71 -11.01 2.48 35.91
N ALA A 72 -10.61 3.64 36.40
CA ALA A 72 -9.24 3.96 36.77
C ALA A 72 -9.14 3.96 38.31
N ARG A 73 -8.27 3.13 38.86
CA ARG A 73 -8.01 3.07 40.30
C ARG A 73 -6.56 3.44 40.58
N LEU A 74 -6.36 4.50 41.35
CA LEU A 74 -5.04 4.92 41.81
C LEU A 74 -4.69 4.15 43.10
N LYS A 75 -3.60 3.39 43.06
CA LYS A 75 -3.15 2.53 44.17
C LYS A 75 -1.76 2.93 44.63
N PHE A 76 -1.47 2.62 45.89
CA PHE A 76 -0.11 2.66 46.45
C PHE A 76 0.57 1.30 46.25
N GLU A 77 1.84 1.32 45.88
CA GLU A 77 2.73 0.17 45.88
C GLU A 77 3.52 0.20 47.21
N GLY A 78 3.13 -0.63 48.17
CA GLY A 78 3.74 -0.72 49.50
C GLY A 78 4.09 -2.14 49.90
N ASN A 79 4.93 -2.26 50.94
CA ASN A 79 5.24 -3.53 51.63
C ASN A 79 4.34 -3.74 52.86
N SER A 80 3.21 -3.05 52.95
CA SER A 80 2.37 -2.97 54.15
C SER A 80 1.16 -3.91 54.09
N ASP A 81 0.64 -4.31 55.26
CA ASP A 81 -0.56 -5.15 55.38
C ASP A 81 -1.73 -4.63 54.52
N ASP A 82 -2.36 -5.55 53.77
CA ASP A 82 -3.38 -5.34 52.72
C ASP A 82 -4.53 -4.38 53.16
N GLU A 83 -4.90 -4.41 54.45
CA GLU A 83 -5.93 -3.52 55.01
C GLU A 83 -5.52 -2.03 55.03
N THR A 84 -4.25 -1.73 55.29
CA THR A 84 -3.76 -0.33 55.33
C THR A 84 -3.60 0.28 53.94
N GLU A 85 -3.28 -0.54 52.93
CA GLU A 85 -3.24 -0.15 51.53
C GLU A 85 -4.65 0.09 50.98
N SER A 86 -5.62 -0.76 51.33
CA SER A 86 -7.02 -0.59 50.95
C SER A 86 -7.60 0.72 51.49
N ILE A 87 -7.35 1.08 52.76
CA ILE A 87 -7.85 2.32 53.38
C ILE A 87 -7.21 3.58 52.74
N ARG A 88 -5.91 3.53 52.43
CA ARG A 88 -5.21 4.64 51.76
C ARG A 88 -5.68 4.83 50.32
N SER A 89 -5.90 3.73 49.60
CA SER A 89 -6.40 3.74 48.22
C SER A 89 -7.85 4.23 48.14
N GLU A 90 -8.70 3.89 49.11
CA GLU A 90 -10.08 4.37 49.15
C GLU A 90 -10.17 5.89 49.39
N ARG A 91 -9.20 6.48 50.09
CA ARG A 91 -9.07 7.93 50.29
C ARG A 91 -8.44 8.68 49.12
N LEU A 92 -7.86 7.98 48.14
CA LEU A 92 -7.20 8.54 46.96
C LEU A 92 -8.08 8.55 45.70
N LYS A 93 -9.40 8.38 45.86
CA LYS A 93 -10.33 8.48 44.73
C LYS A 93 -10.38 9.92 44.24
N LEU A 94 -9.83 10.13 43.05
CA LEU A 94 -10.02 11.33 42.26
C LEU A 94 -11.24 11.09 41.36
N ALA A 95 -12.15 12.05 41.27
CA ALA A 95 -13.30 11.96 40.36
C ALA A 95 -12.91 12.42 38.95
N SER A 96 -12.06 13.44 38.87
CA SER A 96 -11.67 14.08 37.61
C SER A 96 -10.77 13.20 36.75
N ASP A 97 -9.99 12.28 37.36
CA ASP A 97 -9.13 11.37 36.60
C ASP A 97 -9.94 10.24 35.99
N HIS A 98 -10.93 9.70 36.72
CA HIS A 98 -11.92 8.78 36.19
C HIS A 98 -12.65 9.41 35.00
N GLU A 99 -13.18 10.64 35.13
CA GLU A 99 -13.78 11.36 33.98
C GLU A 99 -12.80 11.47 32.79
N PHE A 100 -11.52 11.75 33.04
CA PHE A 100 -10.53 11.87 31.98
C PHE A 100 -10.24 10.54 31.27
N PHE A 101 -10.03 9.46 32.03
CA PHE A 101 -9.70 8.16 31.47
C PHE A 101 -10.90 7.50 30.79
N ASP A 102 -12.09 7.68 31.35
CA ASP A 102 -13.34 7.20 30.76
C ASP A 102 -13.65 7.92 29.43
N ASP A 103 -13.56 9.26 29.40
CA ASP A 103 -13.72 10.06 28.17
C ASP A 103 -12.68 9.68 27.10
N LEU A 104 -11.40 9.53 27.50
CA LEU A 104 -10.34 9.11 26.58
C LEU A 104 -10.59 7.70 26.03
N TYR A 105 -11.01 6.77 26.88
CA TYR A 105 -11.25 5.38 26.48
C TYR A 105 -12.47 5.25 25.59
N HIS A 106 -13.53 6.00 25.87
CA HIS A 106 -14.72 6.07 25.02
C HIS A 106 -14.36 6.60 23.62
N GLN A 107 -13.70 7.76 23.54
CA GLN A 107 -13.23 8.33 22.26
C GLN A 107 -12.28 7.38 21.51
N TYR A 108 -11.40 6.67 22.23
CA TYR A 108 -10.52 5.68 21.62
C TYR A 108 -11.31 4.50 21.04
N THR A 109 -12.29 3.98 21.77
CA THR A 109 -13.07 2.81 21.35
C THR A 109 -13.93 3.14 20.13
N GLU A 110 -14.57 4.31 20.10
CA GLU A 110 -15.29 4.79 18.93
C GLU A 110 -14.36 4.97 17.71
N LEU A 111 -13.18 5.54 17.93
CA LEU A 111 -12.18 5.71 16.88
C LEU A 111 -11.68 4.37 16.35
N GLU A 112 -11.44 3.39 17.23
CA GLU A 112 -11.00 2.05 16.84
C GLU A 112 -12.08 1.33 16.01
N GLN A 113 -13.35 1.39 16.44
CA GLN A 113 -14.46 0.84 15.68
C GLN A 113 -14.60 1.50 14.30
N PHE A 114 -14.49 2.83 14.24
CA PHE A 114 -14.49 3.57 12.98
C PHE A 114 -13.34 3.13 12.07
N ASN A 115 -12.11 3.08 12.59
CA ASN A 115 -10.94 2.67 11.81
C ASN A 115 -11.09 1.25 11.26
N GLN A 116 -11.54 0.30 12.08
CA GLN A 116 -11.78 -1.09 11.65
C GLN A 116 -12.83 -1.16 10.54
N SER A 117 -13.98 -0.53 10.73
CA SER A 117 -15.04 -0.54 9.74
C SER A 117 -14.62 0.15 8.43
N HIS A 118 -13.90 1.25 8.50
CA HIS A 118 -13.50 2.00 7.31
C HIS A 118 -12.36 1.29 6.56
N GLU A 119 -11.44 0.66 7.29
CA GLU A 119 -10.41 -0.19 6.72
C GLU A 119 -11.01 -1.35 5.90
N GLU A 120 -12.03 -2.04 6.42
CA GLU A 120 -12.73 -3.11 5.70
C GLU A 120 -13.42 -2.61 4.42
N GLN A 121 -14.03 -1.41 4.47
CA GLN A 121 -14.63 -0.78 3.29
C GLN A 121 -13.59 -0.45 2.23
N LEU A 122 -12.45 0.13 2.63
CA LEU A 122 -11.34 0.44 1.74
C LEU A 122 -10.76 -0.82 1.11
N LEU A 123 -10.53 -1.88 1.89
CA LEU A 123 -10.07 -3.18 1.37
C LEU A 123 -11.04 -3.75 0.32
N THR A 124 -12.35 -3.66 0.57
CA THR A 124 -13.37 -4.09 -0.39
C THR A 124 -13.33 -3.28 -1.69
N LYS A 125 -13.19 -1.94 -1.59
CA LYS A 125 -13.04 -1.05 -2.75
C LYS A 125 -11.78 -1.37 -3.56
N ILE A 126 -10.67 -1.67 -2.89
CA ILE A 126 -9.40 -2.04 -3.52
C ILE A 126 -9.54 -3.37 -4.28
N GLN A 127 -10.15 -4.40 -3.66
CA GLN A 127 -10.39 -5.69 -4.32
C GLN A 127 -11.30 -5.55 -5.55
N LEU A 128 -12.35 -4.72 -5.45
CA LEU A 128 -13.21 -4.42 -6.58
C LEU A 128 -12.43 -3.78 -7.73
N LEU A 129 -11.61 -2.77 -7.43
CA LEU A 129 -10.75 -2.11 -8.42
C LEU A 129 -9.79 -3.11 -9.09
N SER A 130 -9.14 -3.99 -8.32
CA SER A 130 -8.29 -5.07 -8.84
C SER A 130 -9.06 -5.95 -9.83
N SER A 131 -10.26 -6.41 -9.48
CA SER A 131 -11.08 -7.23 -10.37
C SER A 131 -11.48 -6.53 -11.68
N MET A 132 -11.77 -5.22 -11.60
CA MET A 132 -12.14 -4.41 -12.75
C MET A 132 -10.96 -4.17 -13.68
N ILE A 133 -9.76 -3.94 -13.13
CA ILE A 133 -8.55 -3.77 -13.91
C ILE A 133 -8.22 -5.06 -14.66
N LYS A 134 -8.33 -6.22 -13.99
CA LYS A 134 -8.16 -7.54 -14.64
C LYS A 134 -9.06 -7.71 -15.86
N GLN A 135 -10.33 -7.27 -15.77
CA GLN A 135 -11.26 -7.30 -16.90
C GLN A 135 -10.87 -6.32 -18.02
N LEU A 136 -10.41 -5.12 -17.67
CA LEU A 136 -9.99 -4.12 -18.66
C LEU A 136 -8.70 -4.53 -19.39
N THR A 137 -7.82 -5.26 -18.70
CA THR A 137 -6.52 -5.69 -19.22
C THR A 137 -6.51 -7.12 -19.76
N ASP A 138 -7.65 -7.81 -19.74
CA ASP A 138 -7.82 -9.11 -20.38
C ASP A 138 -7.70 -8.94 -21.91
N GLY A 139 -6.87 -9.77 -22.56
CA GLY A 139 -6.70 -9.73 -24.03
C GLY A 139 -7.97 -10.11 -24.81
N ASN A 140 -9.00 -10.65 -24.13
CA ASN A 140 -10.30 -10.98 -24.72
C ASN A 140 -11.16 -9.73 -24.87
N ASN A 141 -10.73 -8.62 -24.26
CA ASN A 141 -11.38 -7.34 -24.38
C ASN A 141 -11.37 -6.89 -25.86
N LYS A 142 -12.56 -6.53 -26.37
CA LYS A 142 -12.74 -6.03 -27.73
C LYS A 142 -11.96 -4.73 -27.99
N HIS A 143 -11.49 -4.04 -26.93
CA HIS A 143 -10.87 -2.72 -27.01
C HIS A 143 -9.39 -2.74 -26.62
N LYS A 144 -8.60 -3.51 -27.39
CA LYS A 144 -7.15 -3.70 -27.23
C LYS A 144 -6.33 -2.41 -27.09
N SER A 145 -6.72 -1.31 -27.75
CA SER A 145 -6.02 -0.02 -27.62
C SER A 145 -6.19 0.63 -26.24
N ASP A 146 -7.35 0.46 -25.61
CA ASP A 146 -7.63 1.02 -24.28
C ASP A 146 -6.86 0.24 -23.20
N MET A 147 -6.65 -1.07 -23.42
CA MET A 147 -5.76 -1.89 -22.59
C MET A 147 -4.34 -1.31 -22.54
N TYR A 148 -3.72 -1.00 -23.68
CA TYR A 148 -2.35 -0.43 -23.69
C TYR A 148 -2.27 0.91 -22.96
N LEU A 149 -3.30 1.76 -23.08
CA LEU A 149 -3.37 3.02 -22.33
C LEU A 149 -3.46 2.79 -20.82
N TRP A 150 -4.24 1.79 -20.39
CA TRP A 150 -4.29 1.39 -18.98
C TRP A 150 -2.95 0.85 -18.48
N ARG A 151 -2.27 0.02 -19.27
CA ARG A 151 -0.91 -0.47 -18.92
C ARG A 151 0.05 0.69 -18.71
N GLU A 152 0.03 1.67 -19.61
CA GLU A 152 0.87 2.85 -19.49
C GLU A 152 0.56 3.63 -18.20
N ILE A 153 -0.72 3.90 -17.91
CA ILE A 153 -1.12 4.60 -16.68
C ILE A 153 -0.62 3.87 -15.42
N PHE A 154 -0.75 2.55 -15.36
CA PHE A 154 -0.32 1.78 -14.19
C PHE A 154 1.20 1.66 -14.08
N ASN A 155 1.92 1.57 -15.20
CA ASN A 155 3.39 1.62 -15.19
C ASN A 155 3.87 2.98 -14.67
N GLN A 156 3.28 4.08 -15.12
CA GLN A 156 3.58 5.42 -14.59
C GLN A 156 3.25 5.52 -13.09
N TYR A 157 2.17 4.91 -12.62
CA TYR A 157 1.82 4.91 -11.19
C TYR A 157 2.91 4.22 -10.34
N VAL A 158 3.46 3.11 -10.84
CA VAL A 158 4.56 2.36 -10.19
C VAL A 158 5.87 3.15 -10.26
N ASP A 159 6.18 3.74 -11.41
CA ASP A 159 7.40 4.52 -11.65
C ASP A 159 7.47 5.79 -10.79
N PHE A 160 6.33 6.41 -10.51
CA PHE A 160 6.24 7.53 -9.57
C PHE A 160 6.57 7.14 -8.12
N LYS A 161 6.86 5.85 -7.86
CA LYS A 161 7.24 5.30 -6.55
C LYS A 161 6.30 5.81 -5.47
N LEU A 162 5.00 5.66 -5.74
CA LEU A 162 3.92 5.96 -4.80
C LEU A 162 3.90 4.89 -3.68
N ASP A 163 5.06 4.68 -3.04
CA ASP A 163 5.26 3.76 -1.93
C ASP A 163 4.60 4.32 -0.68
N LEU A 164 3.66 3.54 -0.17
CA LEU A 164 2.84 3.84 1.00
C LEU A 164 3.66 4.04 2.28
N LYS A 165 4.92 3.61 2.31
CA LYS A 165 5.80 3.74 3.47
C LYS A 165 6.51 5.07 3.57
N THR A 166 6.85 5.70 2.45
CA THR A 166 7.78 6.85 2.45
C THR A 166 7.31 8.06 1.64
N HIS A 167 6.61 7.84 0.53
CA HIS A 167 6.34 8.90 -0.45
C HIS A 167 4.89 8.98 -0.91
N PHE A 168 4.00 8.12 -0.45
CA PHE A 168 2.58 8.22 -0.73
C PHE A 168 1.93 9.35 0.07
N ASN A 169 1.82 10.51 -0.58
CA ASN A 169 1.15 11.66 -0.02
C ASN A 169 0.38 12.38 -1.13
N ARG A 170 -0.49 13.30 -0.72
CA ARG A 170 -1.37 14.01 -1.64
C ARG A 170 -0.59 14.79 -2.71
N LYS A 171 0.56 15.35 -2.38
CA LYS A 171 1.38 16.13 -3.31
C LYS A 171 1.95 15.25 -4.43
N THR A 172 2.56 14.11 -4.08
CA THR A 172 3.12 13.17 -5.07
C THR A 172 2.02 12.53 -5.91
N PHE A 173 0.88 12.21 -5.32
CA PHE A 173 -0.28 11.70 -6.04
C PHE A 173 -0.85 12.73 -7.03
N ASN A 174 -0.98 14.00 -6.62
CA ASN A 174 -1.43 15.07 -7.52
C ASN A 174 -0.45 15.31 -8.68
N GLN A 175 0.87 15.18 -8.44
CA GLN A 175 1.88 15.23 -9.51
C GLN A 175 1.69 14.10 -10.53
N PHE A 176 1.39 12.88 -10.06
CA PHE A 176 1.04 11.76 -10.94
C PHE A 176 -0.22 12.06 -11.78
N VAL A 177 -1.31 12.52 -11.16
CA VAL A 177 -2.56 12.83 -11.89
C VAL A 177 -2.34 13.92 -12.94
N GLN A 178 -1.56 14.95 -12.58
CA GLN A 178 -1.17 16.00 -13.52
C GLN A 178 -0.36 15.44 -14.69
N HIS A 179 0.64 14.59 -14.41
CA HIS A 179 1.47 13.96 -15.42
C HIS A 179 0.64 13.14 -16.43
N ILE A 180 -0.27 12.29 -15.95
CA ILE A 180 -1.19 11.51 -16.81
C ILE A 180 -2.06 12.42 -17.68
N THR A 181 -2.49 13.55 -17.14
CA THR A 181 -3.30 14.54 -17.87
C THR A 181 -2.50 15.23 -18.97
N GLU A 182 -1.24 15.58 -18.69
CA GLU A 182 -0.30 16.20 -19.66
C GLU A 182 0.03 15.24 -20.82
N LEU A 183 0.19 13.95 -20.54
CA LEU A 183 0.35 12.91 -21.56
C LEU A 183 -0.91 12.66 -22.39
N LYS A 184 -2.06 13.26 -22.02
CA LYS A 184 -3.37 13.12 -22.70
C LYS A 184 -3.82 11.66 -22.82
N LEU A 185 -3.39 10.77 -21.93
CA LEU A 185 -3.74 9.35 -21.96
C LEU A 185 -5.25 9.15 -21.79
N ILE A 186 -5.87 9.90 -20.88
CA ILE A 186 -7.31 9.82 -20.58
C ILE A 186 -8.15 10.22 -21.82
N LYS A 187 -7.74 11.28 -22.52
CA LYS A 187 -8.43 11.73 -23.75
C LYS A 187 -8.23 10.78 -24.93
N SER A 188 -7.23 9.91 -24.86
CA SER A 188 -6.89 8.96 -25.93
C SER A 188 -7.71 7.67 -25.86
N PHE A 189 -8.47 7.44 -24.79
CA PHE A 189 -9.38 6.30 -24.68
C PHE A 189 -10.46 6.35 -25.77
N LYS A 190 -10.68 5.22 -26.46
CA LYS A 190 -11.78 5.06 -27.43
C LYS A 190 -13.14 5.06 -26.73
N HIS A 191 -13.24 4.43 -25.55
CA HIS A 191 -14.43 4.45 -24.68
C HIS A 191 -14.28 5.48 -23.58
N THR A 192 -14.21 6.76 -23.97
CA THR A 192 -13.81 7.85 -23.08
C THR A 192 -14.65 7.90 -21.80
N LYS A 193 -15.99 7.82 -21.89
CA LYS A 193 -16.86 7.98 -20.70
C LYS A 193 -16.67 6.91 -19.62
N GLN A 194 -16.54 5.64 -20.02
CA GLN A 194 -16.43 4.54 -19.06
C GLN A 194 -15.04 4.49 -18.44
N ASN A 195 -13.99 4.61 -19.27
CA ASN A 195 -12.61 4.60 -18.79
C ASN A 195 -12.27 5.83 -17.95
N GLU A 196 -12.80 7.00 -18.30
CA GLU A 196 -12.68 8.22 -17.49
C GLU A 196 -13.35 8.05 -16.12
N LYS A 197 -14.56 7.45 -16.07
CA LYS A 197 -15.22 7.14 -14.80
C LYS A 197 -14.40 6.16 -13.95
N PHE A 198 -13.74 5.19 -14.58
CA PHE A 198 -12.86 4.27 -13.86
C PHE A 198 -11.61 4.96 -13.34
N PHE A 199 -11.01 5.83 -14.14
CA PHE A 199 -9.84 6.61 -13.72
C PHE A 199 -10.17 7.53 -12.55
N ASN A 200 -11.33 8.19 -12.60
CA ASN A 200 -11.78 9.03 -11.48
C ASN A 200 -11.98 8.19 -10.20
N LYS A 201 -12.64 7.03 -10.29
CA LYS A 201 -12.76 6.09 -9.14
C LYS A 201 -11.41 5.64 -8.59
N PHE A 202 -10.44 5.38 -9.47
CA PHE A 202 -9.08 5.05 -9.07
C PHE A 202 -8.44 6.20 -8.29
N CYS A 203 -8.59 7.44 -8.78
CA CYS A 203 -8.07 8.62 -8.11
C CYS A 203 -8.74 8.88 -6.75
N ASP A 204 -10.07 8.79 -6.70
CA ASP A 204 -10.86 8.98 -5.49
C ASP A 204 -10.43 8.00 -4.40
N LEU A 205 -10.26 6.71 -4.74
CA LEU A 205 -9.81 5.69 -3.79
C LEU A 205 -8.39 5.96 -3.28
N ASN A 206 -7.47 6.38 -4.15
CA ASN A 206 -6.11 6.72 -3.72
C ASN A 206 -6.11 7.92 -2.77
N LEU A 207 -6.91 8.95 -3.04
CA LEU A 207 -7.05 10.10 -2.16
C LEU A 207 -7.65 9.72 -0.81
N GLU A 208 -8.72 8.92 -0.81
CA GLU A 208 -9.38 8.41 0.40
C GLU A 208 -8.39 7.62 1.28
N LEU A 209 -7.53 6.80 0.67
CA LEU A 209 -6.48 6.08 1.39
C LEU A 209 -5.42 6.98 2.00
N ILE A 210 -4.97 8.00 1.25
CA ILE A 210 -4.01 8.99 1.77
C ILE A 210 -4.61 9.70 3.00
N GLN A 211 -5.87 10.11 2.90
CA GLN A 211 -6.59 10.76 3.99
C GLN A 211 -6.71 9.83 5.19
N PHE A 212 -7.12 8.58 4.99
CA PHE A 212 -7.35 7.63 6.08
C PHE A 212 -6.07 7.29 6.84
N LEU A 213 -4.97 6.98 6.13
CA LEU A 213 -3.68 6.67 6.76
C LEU A 213 -3.11 7.86 7.56
N LYS A 214 -3.35 9.09 7.07
CA LYS A 214 -2.97 10.31 7.80
C LYS A 214 -3.85 10.50 9.03
N PHE A 215 -5.16 10.33 8.90
CA PHE A 215 -6.11 10.41 9.99
C PHE A 215 -5.75 9.44 11.14
N GLU A 216 -5.52 8.16 10.82
CA GLU A 216 -5.12 7.13 11.79
C GLU A 216 -3.82 7.53 12.51
N LYS A 217 -2.80 7.92 11.74
CA LYS A 217 -1.49 8.34 12.27
C LYS A 217 -1.60 9.57 13.19
N LEU A 218 -2.35 10.59 12.79
CA LEU A 218 -2.54 11.80 13.57
C LEU A 218 -3.23 11.49 14.91
N ASN A 219 -4.28 10.66 14.88
CA ASN A 219 -4.99 10.26 16.10
C ASN A 219 -4.11 9.42 17.03
N ALA A 220 -3.34 8.46 16.51
CA ALA A 220 -2.39 7.68 17.31
C ALA A 220 -1.36 8.58 18.01
N ILE A 221 -0.85 9.60 17.30
CA ILE A 221 0.05 10.61 17.87
C ILE A 221 -0.67 11.44 18.94
N ALA A 222 -1.94 11.82 18.71
CA ALA A 222 -2.73 12.62 19.63
C ALA A 222 -2.96 11.88 20.95
N VAL A 223 -3.37 10.61 20.91
CA VAL A 223 -3.52 9.75 22.10
C VAL A 223 -2.19 9.63 22.86
N LYS A 224 -1.10 9.30 22.16
CA LYS A 224 0.22 9.19 22.81
C LYS A 224 0.64 10.50 23.48
N LYS A 225 0.32 11.64 22.87
CA LYS A 225 0.64 12.97 23.42
C LYS A 225 -0.29 13.38 24.55
N ILE A 226 -1.55 12.95 24.59
CA ILE A 226 -2.46 13.30 25.69
C ILE A 226 -2.13 12.48 26.94
N ILE A 227 -1.81 11.20 26.80
CA ILE A 227 -1.33 10.34 27.90
C ILE A 227 -0.02 10.90 28.48
N LYS A 228 0.98 11.19 27.63
CA LYS A 228 2.22 11.82 28.08
C LYS A 228 2.01 13.19 28.74
N LYS A 229 0.97 13.92 28.32
CA LYS A 229 0.64 15.21 28.93
C LYS A 229 0.04 15.01 30.32
N PHE A 230 -0.85 14.04 30.49
CA PHE A 230 -1.39 13.66 31.79
C PHE A 230 -0.25 13.36 32.75
N ASP A 231 0.64 12.41 32.39
CA ASP A 231 1.77 11.99 33.23
C ASP A 231 2.70 13.15 33.59
N LYS A 232 3.00 14.03 32.63
CA LYS A 232 3.84 15.20 32.89
C LYS A 232 3.17 16.20 33.84
N HIS A 233 1.84 16.28 33.85
CA HIS A 233 1.13 17.24 34.68
C HIS A 233 0.81 16.70 36.08
N THR A 234 0.61 15.39 36.22
CA THR A 234 0.22 14.74 37.49
C THR A 234 1.36 14.00 38.18
N MET A 235 2.40 13.57 37.44
CA MET A 235 3.47 12.66 37.90
C MET A 235 3.00 11.23 38.29
N LEU A 236 1.76 10.86 37.98
CA LEU A 236 1.15 9.58 38.38
C LEU A 236 1.41 8.39 37.43
N GLN A 237 2.24 8.57 36.40
CA GLN A 237 2.76 7.51 35.51
C GLN A 237 1.69 6.55 34.92
N SER A 238 0.51 7.04 34.56
CA SER A 238 -0.61 6.24 34.03
C SER A 238 -0.26 5.52 32.72
N GLY A 239 0.64 6.10 31.92
CA GLY A 239 1.02 5.57 30.61
C GLY A 239 1.51 4.12 30.62
N LYS A 240 2.15 3.64 31.70
CA LYS A 240 2.66 2.26 31.78
C LYS A 240 1.55 1.20 31.64
N ASN A 241 0.42 1.43 32.30
CA ASN A 241 -0.70 0.49 32.32
C ASN A 241 -1.79 0.87 31.31
N LEU A 242 -2.04 2.17 31.11
CA LEU A 242 -3.04 2.64 30.15
C LEU A 242 -2.69 2.30 28.70
N THR A 243 -1.40 2.32 28.34
CA THR A 243 -0.99 1.99 26.96
C THR A 243 -1.38 0.56 26.58
N LYS A 244 -1.54 -0.36 27.54
CA LYS A 244 -2.04 -1.72 27.28
C LYS A 244 -3.55 -1.76 26.95
N MET A 245 -4.29 -0.73 27.34
CA MET A 245 -5.72 -0.60 27.09
C MET A 245 -6.04 0.17 25.80
N VAL A 246 -5.13 1.08 25.42
CA VAL A 246 -5.31 2.04 24.32
C VAL A 246 -4.22 1.80 23.26
N THR A 247 -4.16 0.58 22.74
CA THR A 247 -3.16 0.15 21.74
C THR A 247 -3.70 0.25 20.33
N PHE A 248 -3.18 1.19 19.54
CA PHE A 248 -3.42 1.19 18.10
C PHE A 248 -2.74 -0.03 17.46
N HIS A 249 -3.54 -0.90 16.85
CA HIS A 249 -3.04 -1.93 15.96
C HIS A 249 -2.50 -1.30 14.68
N GLU A 250 -1.44 -1.87 14.10
CA GLU A 250 -1.00 -1.44 12.78
C GLU A 250 -2.10 -1.76 11.77
N SER A 251 -2.58 -0.73 11.04
CA SER A 251 -3.58 -0.94 9.99
C SER A 251 -3.14 -2.00 9.00
N LYS A 252 -4.06 -2.90 8.61
CA LYS A 252 -3.76 -3.92 7.59
C LYS A 252 -3.43 -3.25 6.26
N LEU A 253 -3.91 -2.03 6.00
CA LEU A 253 -3.58 -1.25 4.79
C LEU A 253 -2.09 -0.88 4.73
N SER A 254 -1.37 -0.84 5.84
CA SER A 254 0.09 -0.66 5.82
C SER A 254 0.83 -1.91 5.30
N THR A 255 0.22 -3.09 5.45
CA THR A 255 0.75 -4.43 5.06
C THR A 255 0.06 -5.07 3.85
N GLN A 256 -1.08 -4.53 3.43
CA GLN A 256 -1.88 -4.82 2.24
C GLN A 256 -2.01 -3.53 1.44
N SER A 257 -0.90 -2.82 1.30
CA SER A 257 -0.87 -1.48 0.77
C SER A 257 -1.44 -1.45 -0.65
N MET A 258 -2.11 -0.35 -1.05
CA MET A 258 -2.51 -0.15 -2.46
C MET A 258 -1.34 -0.39 -3.39
N GLU A 259 -0.12 0.02 -3.03
CA GLU A 259 1.09 -0.31 -3.79
C GLU A 259 1.33 -1.81 -3.85
N GLN A 260 1.19 -2.58 -2.77
CA GLN A 260 1.32 -4.03 -2.82
C GLN A 260 0.23 -4.67 -3.64
N ILE A 261 -1.03 -4.24 -3.54
CA ILE A 261 -2.13 -4.77 -4.35
C ILE A 261 -1.97 -4.31 -5.81
N ILE A 262 -1.59 -3.07 -6.09
CA ILE A 262 -1.27 -2.61 -7.44
C ILE A 262 -0.05 -3.37 -7.98
N CYS A 263 1.00 -3.61 -7.19
CA CYS A 263 2.17 -4.37 -7.64
C CYS A 263 1.91 -5.88 -7.75
N THR A 264 1.08 -6.48 -6.90
CA THR A 264 0.81 -7.93 -6.90
C THR A 264 -0.40 -8.34 -7.75
N ASP A 265 -1.41 -7.49 -7.86
CA ASP A 265 -2.64 -7.73 -8.63
C ASP A 265 -2.75 -6.89 -9.91
N ILE A 266 -1.98 -5.81 -10.09
CA ILE A 266 -2.00 -5.00 -11.33
C ILE A 266 -0.71 -5.17 -12.13
N VAL A 267 0.49 -5.05 -11.53
CA VAL A 267 1.77 -5.21 -12.25
C VAL A 267 2.07 -6.66 -12.60
N ARG A 268 1.72 -7.63 -11.73
CA ARG A 268 1.84 -9.07 -12.07
C ARG A 268 0.71 -9.59 -12.96
N VAL A 269 -0.46 -8.95 -12.94
CA VAL A 269 -1.63 -9.42 -13.70
C VAL A 269 -1.74 -8.74 -15.05
N ILE A 270 -1.13 -7.57 -15.20
CA ILE A 270 -0.78 -6.99 -16.49
C ILE A 270 0.51 -7.66 -16.95
N PRO A 271 0.44 -8.53 -17.97
CA PRO A 271 1.63 -9.13 -18.56
C PRO A 271 2.55 -8.01 -19.05
N GLN A 272 3.81 -8.00 -18.61
CA GLN A 272 4.81 -7.05 -19.08
C GLN A 272 5.46 -7.59 -20.34
N LEU A 273 5.73 -6.73 -21.32
CA LEU A 273 6.31 -7.18 -22.58
C LEU A 273 7.65 -7.92 -22.38
N ASP A 274 8.43 -7.46 -21.40
CA ASP A 274 9.76 -7.98 -21.05
C ASP A 274 9.76 -9.47 -20.70
N ASP A 275 8.69 -9.96 -20.07
CA ASP A 275 8.54 -11.38 -19.70
C ASP A 275 8.41 -12.30 -20.93
N TYR A 276 8.10 -11.74 -22.09
CA TYR A 276 7.84 -12.47 -23.34
C TYR A 276 8.88 -12.19 -24.44
N LEU A 277 9.96 -11.46 -24.12
CA LEU A 277 11.02 -11.15 -25.07
C LEU A 277 11.92 -12.37 -25.31
N CYS A 278 12.30 -12.58 -26.56
CA CYS A 278 13.34 -13.53 -26.92
C CYS A 278 14.73 -12.93 -26.58
N PRO A 279 15.55 -13.58 -25.74
CA PRO A 279 16.86 -13.05 -25.33
C PRO A 279 17.87 -12.87 -26.45
N ILE A 280 17.63 -13.48 -27.63
CA ILE A 280 18.53 -13.40 -28.78
C ILE A 280 18.25 -12.16 -29.63
N CYS A 281 16.98 -11.79 -29.79
CA CYS A 281 16.57 -10.70 -30.67
C CYS A 281 15.92 -9.52 -29.95
N PHE A 282 15.78 -9.59 -28.62
CA PHE A 282 15.21 -8.54 -27.77
C PHE A 282 13.86 -8.00 -28.25
N ALA A 283 13.05 -8.90 -28.81
CA ALA A 283 11.72 -8.63 -29.32
C ALA A 283 10.79 -9.76 -28.88
N ILE A 284 9.48 -9.51 -28.86
CA ILE A 284 8.50 -10.53 -28.45
C ILE A 284 8.74 -11.85 -29.19
N ALA A 285 8.70 -12.96 -28.46
CA ALA A 285 8.97 -14.27 -29.03
C ALA A 285 7.89 -14.63 -30.06
N TYR A 286 8.31 -15.03 -31.26
CA TYR A 286 7.39 -15.48 -32.31
C TYR A 286 7.64 -16.95 -32.63
N LYS A 287 6.59 -17.77 -32.46
CA LYS A 287 6.69 -19.24 -32.38
C LYS A 287 7.76 -19.65 -31.36
N PRO A 288 7.52 -19.40 -30.06
CA PRO A 288 8.50 -19.69 -29.01
C PRO A 288 8.80 -21.19 -28.97
N VAL A 289 10.08 -21.55 -29.00
CA VAL A 289 10.60 -22.90 -28.83
C VAL A 289 11.15 -23.02 -27.41
N ARG A 290 10.56 -23.90 -26.60
CA ARG A 290 10.95 -24.11 -25.21
C ARG A 290 11.93 -25.28 -25.11
N LEU A 291 13.13 -24.99 -24.63
CA LEU A 291 14.18 -25.98 -24.45
C LEU A 291 13.91 -26.83 -23.21
N SER A 292 14.61 -27.96 -23.09
CA SER A 292 14.53 -28.83 -21.90
C SER A 292 15.05 -28.17 -20.61
N CYS A 293 15.82 -27.08 -20.74
CA CYS A 293 16.21 -26.20 -19.63
C CYS A 293 15.18 -25.09 -19.31
N ASP A 294 13.93 -25.24 -19.76
CA ASP A 294 12.78 -24.32 -19.61
C ASP A 294 12.88 -22.91 -20.24
N HIS A 295 14.04 -22.52 -20.76
CA HIS A 295 14.24 -21.27 -21.49
C HIS A 295 13.62 -21.33 -22.89
N PHE A 296 13.04 -20.21 -23.36
CA PHE A 296 12.40 -20.14 -24.67
C PHE A 296 13.03 -19.06 -25.57
N PHE A 297 12.94 -19.29 -26.89
CA PHE A 297 13.45 -18.39 -27.92
C PHE A 297 12.56 -18.42 -29.16
N CYS A 298 12.65 -17.44 -30.07
CA CYS A 298 11.96 -17.52 -31.36
C CYS A 298 12.42 -18.74 -32.17
N LEU A 299 11.51 -19.41 -32.89
CA LEU A 299 11.84 -20.49 -33.83
C LEU A 299 12.95 -20.10 -34.81
N ARG A 300 12.89 -18.90 -35.41
CA ARG A 300 13.95 -18.41 -36.31
C ARG A 300 15.30 -18.25 -35.60
N CYS A 301 15.30 -17.70 -34.39
CA CYS A 301 16.53 -17.53 -33.60
C CYS A 301 17.14 -18.90 -33.26
N MET A 302 16.29 -19.89 -32.97
CA MET A 302 16.72 -21.27 -32.72
C MET A 302 17.35 -21.92 -33.95
N ILE A 303 16.70 -21.81 -35.11
CA ILE A 303 17.24 -22.33 -36.38
C ILE A 303 18.60 -21.69 -36.70
N LYS A 304 18.75 -20.39 -36.47
CA LYS A 304 20.04 -19.69 -36.67
C LYS A 304 21.13 -20.17 -35.73
N LEU A 305 20.82 -20.45 -34.46
CA LEU A 305 21.76 -21.04 -33.50
C LEU A 305 22.20 -22.44 -33.94
N GLN A 306 21.25 -23.29 -34.31
CA GLN A 306 21.52 -24.65 -34.77
C GLN A 306 22.38 -24.67 -36.05
N ARG A 307 22.08 -23.79 -37.02
CA ARG A 307 22.89 -23.64 -38.26
C ARG A 307 24.33 -23.19 -37.99
N ARG A 308 24.57 -22.45 -36.90
CA ARG A 308 25.91 -22.03 -36.46
C ARG A 308 26.65 -23.12 -35.67
N GLY A 309 25.98 -24.23 -35.33
CA GLY A 309 26.55 -25.31 -34.52
C GLY A 309 26.64 -24.96 -33.03
N GLU A 310 25.92 -23.93 -32.57
CA GLU A 310 25.91 -23.52 -31.16
C GLU A 310 25.04 -24.46 -30.32
N LYS A 311 25.68 -25.25 -29.44
CA LYS A 311 24.99 -26.30 -28.67
C LYS A 311 24.40 -25.80 -27.35
N LYS A 312 24.91 -24.68 -26.83
CA LYS A 312 24.64 -24.18 -25.49
C LYS A 312 23.50 -23.18 -25.48
N CYS A 313 22.62 -23.26 -24.49
CA CYS A 313 21.57 -22.28 -24.26
C CYS A 313 22.19 -20.91 -23.92
N PRO A 314 21.78 -19.81 -24.59
CA PRO A 314 22.28 -18.46 -24.29
C PRO A 314 22.05 -17.98 -22.85
N MET A 315 21.08 -18.56 -22.14
CA MET A 315 20.69 -18.13 -20.79
C MET A 315 21.42 -18.91 -19.68
N CYS A 316 21.34 -20.25 -19.72
CA CYS A 316 21.90 -21.12 -18.67
C CYS A 316 23.15 -21.89 -19.09
N ARG A 317 23.52 -21.86 -20.37
CA ARG A 317 24.67 -22.58 -20.97
C ARG A 317 24.55 -24.11 -21.04
N ASP A 318 23.39 -24.67 -20.70
CA ASP A 318 23.12 -26.10 -20.88
C ASP A 318 23.13 -26.50 -22.35
N THR A 319 23.60 -27.72 -22.65
CA THR A 319 23.76 -28.23 -24.02
C THR A 319 22.46 -28.84 -24.55
N VAL A 320 21.45 -28.01 -24.77
CA VAL A 320 20.09 -28.43 -25.11
C VAL A 320 19.58 -27.88 -26.45
N VAL A 321 20.37 -27.06 -27.15
CA VAL A 321 19.94 -26.36 -28.38
C VAL A 321 19.78 -27.31 -29.56
N MET A 322 20.63 -28.33 -29.67
CA MET A 322 20.59 -29.27 -30.81
C MET A 322 19.43 -30.26 -30.72
N ASP A 323 18.87 -30.46 -29.54
CA ASP A 323 17.75 -31.38 -29.29
C ASP A 323 16.38 -30.73 -29.58
N ALA A 324 16.35 -29.41 -29.78
CA ALA A 324 15.13 -28.67 -30.03
C ALA A 324 14.58 -28.92 -31.43
N THR A 325 13.35 -29.40 -31.50
CA THR A 325 12.62 -29.68 -32.74
C THR A 325 11.31 -28.87 -32.82
N GLU A 326 10.54 -29.06 -33.89
CA GLU A 326 9.21 -28.44 -34.04
C GLU A 326 8.24 -28.83 -32.90
N GLN A 327 8.45 -29.98 -32.26
CA GLN A 327 7.61 -30.45 -31.14
C GLN A 327 7.77 -29.60 -29.88
N ASN A 328 8.88 -28.84 -29.77
CA ASN A 328 9.17 -27.98 -28.63
C ASN A 328 8.51 -26.60 -28.74
N ILE A 329 7.65 -26.36 -29.74
CA ILE A 329 6.91 -25.11 -29.88
C ILE A 329 5.87 -25.00 -28.76
N ASP A 330 5.97 -23.94 -27.97
CA ASP A 330 5.02 -23.63 -26.91
C ASP A 330 3.80 -22.91 -27.51
N TYR A 331 2.80 -23.70 -27.91
CA TYR A 331 1.56 -23.18 -28.50
C TYR A 331 0.72 -22.39 -27.50
N GLN A 332 0.77 -22.74 -26.20
CA GLN A 332 0.04 -22.03 -25.15
C GLN A 332 0.60 -20.62 -24.97
N LEU A 333 1.93 -20.50 -24.83
CA LEU A 333 2.62 -19.22 -24.76
C LEU A 333 2.40 -18.40 -26.04
N MET A 334 2.39 -19.05 -27.21
CA MET A 334 2.11 -18.38 -28.47
C MET A 334 0.71 -17.74 -28.51
N GLU A 335 -0.32 -18.47 -28.08
CA GLU A 335 -1.69 -17.98 -28.09
C GLU A 335 -1.89 -16.85 -27.07
N LEU A 336 -1.30 -17.01 -25.88
CA LEU A 336 -1.27 -15.99 -24.84
C LEU A 336 -0.61 -14.68 -25.35
N MET A 337 0.54 -14.77 -26.02
CA MET A 337 1.21 -13.58 -26.59
C MET A 337 0.38 -12.90 -27.69
N LYS A 338 -0.27 -13.66 -28.58
CA LYS A 338 -1.17 -13.07 -29.59
C LYS A 338 -2.34 -12.32 -28.97
N HIS A 339 -2.81 -12.83 -27.84
CA HIS A 339 -3.95 -12.31 -27.13
C HIS A 339 -3.59 -11.04 -26.36
N GLN A 340 -2.48 -11.08 -25.62
CA GLN A 340 -2.05 -10.02 -24.70
C GLN A 340 -1.15 -8.95 -25.34
N PHE A 341 -0.47 -9.25 -26.47
CA PHE A 341 0.45 -8.36 -27.20
C PHE A 341 0.27 -8.47 -28.73
N PRO A 342 -0.96 -8.22 -29.24
CA PRO A 342 -1.30 -8.45 -30.63
C PRO A 342 -0.48 -7.61 -31.62
N ASP A 343 -0.17 -6.37 -31.28
CA ASP A 343 0.52 -5.44 -32.18
C ASP A 343 2.02 -5.79 -32.30
N GLU A 344 2.64 -6.16 -31.19
CA GLU A 344 4.03 -6.63 -31.13
C GLU A 344 4.18 -7.95 -31.89
N VAL A 345 3.27 -8.92 -31.68
CA VAL A 345 3.28 -10.19 -32.42
C VAL A 345 3.09 -9.97 -33.92
N LYS A 346 2.17 -9.07 -34.31
CA LYS A 346 1.94 -8.74 -35.73
C LYS A 346 3.16 -8.06 -36.36
N SER A 347 3.81 -7.16 -35.64
CA SER A 347 5.03 -6.50 -36.08
C SER A 347 6.16 -7.52 -36.26
N LYS A 348 6.36 -8.39 -35.26
CA LYS A 348 7.39 -9.44 -35.31
C LYS A 348 7.16 -10.44 -36.43
N LYS A 349 5.91 -10.83 -36.69
CA LYS A 349 5.56 -11.68 -37.84
C LYS A 349 6.00 -11.05 -39.15
N LYS A 350 5.66 -9.77 -39.39
CA LYS A 350 6.04 -9.04 -40.61
C LYS A 350 7.56 -8.97 -40.78
N LEU A 351 8.31 -8.76 -39.70
CA LEU A 351 9.78 -8.75 -39.73
C LEU A 351 10.32 -10.12 -40.13
N ASN A 352 9.82 -11.19 -39.51
CA ASN A 352 10.24 -12.56 -39.82
C ASN A 352 9.92 -12.93 -41.28
N ASP A 353 8.75 -12.54 -41.80
CA ASP A 353 8.33 -12.82 -43.19
C ASP A 353 9.23 -12.08 -44.20
N ARG A 354 9.59 -10.82 -43.92
CA ARG A 354 10.57 -10.06 -44.72
C ARG A 354 11.92 -10.75 -44.74
N GLU A 355 12.40 -11.18 -43.58
CA GLU A 355 13.68 -11.86 -43.43
C GLU A 355 13.72 -13.22 -44.17
N VAL A 356 12.61 -14.01 -44.16
CA VAL A 356 12.49 -15.21 -45.02
C VAL A 356 12.62 -14.83 -46.49
N THR A 357 11.92 -13.79 -46.89
CA THR A 357 11.86 -13.34 -48.29
C THR A 357 13.25 -12.93 -48.77
N GLU A 358 13.97 -12.15 -47.97
CA GLU A 358 15.35 -11.73 -48.25
C GLU A 358 16.32 -12.92 -48.33
N GLU A 359 16.29 -13.85 -47.37
CA GLU A 359 17.14 -15.05 -47.38
C GLU A 359 16.83 -15.94 -48.61
N SER A 360 15.56 -16.07 -48.98
CA SER A 360 15.13 -16.86 -50.14
C SER A 360 15.58 -16.20 -51.45
N LEU A 361 15.45 -14.88 -51.56
CA LEU A 361 15.94 -14.12 -52.71
C LEU A 361 17.47 -14.20 -52.80
N GLN A 362 18.18 -14.11 -51.68
CA GLN A 362 19.63 -14.25 -51.65
C GLN A 362 20.08 -15.67 -52.03
N ALA A 363 19.35 -16.71 -51.63
CA ALA A 363 19.62 -18.08 -52.07
C ALA A 363 19.36 -18.30 -53.56
N LEU A 364 18.34 -17.64 -54.14
CA LEU A 364 17.99 -17.75 -55.55
C LEU A 364 18.89 -16.92 -56.48
N TYR A 365 19.33 -15.73 -56.02
CA TYR A 365 19.99 -14.73 -56.87
C TYR A 365 21.37 -14.27 -56.36
N GLY A 366 21.76 -14.61 -55.13
CA GLY A 366 23.01 -14.17 -54.51
C GLY A 366 24.24 -15.04 -54.79
N GLY A 367 24.09 -16.09 -55.60
CA GLY A 367 25.15 -17.04 -55.97
C GLY A 367 25.94 -16.69 -57.24
N GLY A 368 26.16 -15.40 -57.54
CA GLY A 368 26.85 -15.00 -58.78
C GLY A 368 27.82 -13.84 -58.62
N GLN A 369 29.12 -14.15 -58.56
CA GLN A 369 30.12 -13.27 -59.17
C GLN A 369 29.84 -13.24 -60.68
N CYS A 370 29.07 -12.26 -61.15
CA CYS A 370 29.07 -11.88 -62.55
C CYS A 370 30.30 -10.98 -62.79
N THR A 371 31.46 -11.59 -63.03
CA THR A 371 32.53 -10.91 -63.77
C THR A 371 32.17 -10.95 -65.25
N ILE A 372 31.74 -9.81 -65.78
CA ILE A 372 31.77 -9.56 -67.21
C ILE A 372 33.24 -9.31 -67.55
N VAL A 373 33.89 -10.26 -68.23
CA VAL A 373 35.19 -10.06 -68.89
C VAL A 373 34.94 -9.99 -70.38
#